data_AF-A0A2D9K8M4-F1
#
_entry.id   AF-A0A2D9K8M4-F1
#
_cell.length_a   1.000
_cell.length_b   1.000
_cell.length_c   1.000
_cell.angle_alpha   90.00
_cell.angle_beta   90.00
_cell.angle_gamma   90.00
#
_symmetry.space_group_name_H-M   'P 1'
#
loop_
_entity.id
_entity.type
_entity.pdbx_description
1 polymer ?
#
loop_
_entity_poly.entity_id
_entity_poly.type
_entity_poly.pdbx_seq_one_letter_code
_entity_poly.pdbx_strand_id
1 'polypeptide(L)'
;RFAARRDEAKALYDERFCRMWEFYLAASETAFRWQDCVVFQVQLTRQVDTLPITRDYMLEAEAKLRELEQRDTVRPISASRTEADRQAAE
;
A
#
# COMPACT_ATOMS: atom_id res chain seq x y z
N ARG A 1 -11.07 -5.99 -5.15
CA ARG A 1 -9.97 -6.98 -5.26
C ARG A 1 -10.13 -8.11 -4.24
N PHE A 2 -10.24 -7.84 -2.93
CA PHE A 2 -10.45 -8.88 -1.92
C PHE A 2 -11.73 -9.71 -2.14
N ALA A 3 -12.89 -9.07 -2.31
CA ALA A 3 -14.17 -9.77 -2.51
C ALA A 3 -14.16 -10.75 -3.69
N ALA A 4 -13.42 -10.42 -4.77
CA ALA A 4 -13.31 -11.29 -5.95
C ALA A 4 -12.45 -12.55 -5.71
N ARG A 5 -11.64 -12.58 -4.65
CA ARG A 5 -10.76 -13.69 -4.26
C ARG A 5 -11.03 -14.16 -2.82
N ARG A 6 -12.24 -13.93 -2.33
CA ARG A 6 -12.61 -14.24 -0.95
C ARG A 6 -12.46 -15.73 -0.65
N ASP A 7 -12.85 -16.59 -1.59
CA ASP A 7 -12.79 -18.04 -1.41
C ASP A 7 -11.35 -18.56 -1.30
N GLU A 8 -10.42 -17.97 -2.07
CA GLU A 8 -8.99 -18.25 -1.93
C GLU A 8 -8.48 -17.87 -0.53
N ALA A 9 -8.88 -16.69 -0.02
CA ALA A 9 -8.50 -16.24 1.32
C ALA A 9 -9.12 -17.13 2.42
N LYS A 10 -10.36 -17.59 2.23
CA LYS A 10 -11.03 -18.52 3.15
C LYS A 10 -10.32 -19.87 3.20
N ALA A 11 -9.86 -20.38 2.05
CA ALA A 11 -9.14 -21.65 1.97
C ALA A 11 -7.78 -21.60 2.68
N LEU A 12 -7.12 -20.45 2.71
CA LEU A 12 -5.85 -20.24 3.41
C LEU A 12 -6.02 -20.01 4.91
N TYR A 13 -7.12 -19.38 5.31
CA TYR A 13 -7.41 -19.03 6.69
C TYR A 13 -8.72 -19.70 7.11
N ASP A 14 -9.76 -18.93 7.35
CA ASP A 14 -11.08 -19.42 7.71
C ASP A 14 -12.16 -18.35 7.44
N GLU A 15 -13.42 -18.74 7.67
CA GLU A 15 -14.56 -17.85 7.52
C GLU A 15 -14.55 -16.70 8.54
N ARG A 16 -13.96 -16.89 9.72
CA ARG A 16 -13.88 -15.87 10.77
C ARG A 16 -12.97 -14.72 10.32
N PHE A 17 -11.82 -15.06 9.75
CA PHE A 17 -10.87 -14.13 9.18
C PHE A 17 -11.51 -13.33 8.04
N CYS A 18 -12.19 -13.99 7.10
CA CYS A 18 -12.84 -13.30 5.99
C CYS A 18 -13.83 -12.23 6.48
N ARG A 19 -14.69 -12.55 7.45
CA ARG A 19 -15.64 -11.59 8.02
C ARG A 19 -14.96 -10.42 8.72
N MET A 20 -13.93 -10.70 9.51
CA MET A 20 -13.14 -9.66 10.17
C MET A 20 -12.50 -8.73 9.15
N TRP A 21 -11.95 -9.29 8.07
CA TRP A 21 -11.27 -8.54 7.02
C TRP A 21 -12.23 -7.68 6.20
N GLU A 22 -13.40 -8.22 5.86
CA GLU A 22 -14.48 -7.48 5.21
C GLU A 22 -14.93 -6.29 6.06
N PHE A 23 -15.12 -6.52 7.35
CA PHE A 23 -15.46 -5.46 8.30
C PHE A 23 -14.36 -4.39 8.37
N TYR A 24 -13.09 -4.79 8.49
CA TYR A 24 -11.96 -3.87 8.54
C TYR A 24 -11.90 -2.97 7.29
N LEU A 25 -12.05 -3.53 6.10
CA LEU A 25 -12.01 -2.78 4.86
C LEU A 25 -13.19 -1.80 4.75
N ALA A 26 -14.40 -2.25 5.06
CA ALA A 26 -15.59 -1.40 5.02
C ALA A 26 -15.55 -0.29 6.08
N ALA A 27 -15.09 -0.61 7.29
CA ALA A 27 -14.92 0.37 8.37
C ALA A 27 -13.84 1.39 8.02
N SER A 28 -12.71 0.95 7.47
CA SER A 28 -11.63 1.86 7.04
C SER A 28 -12.10 2.80 5.92
N GLU A 29 -12.82 2.29 4.91
CA GLU A 29 -13.44 3.14 3.88
C GLU A 29 -14.38 4.17 4.49
N THR A 30 -15.24 3.74 5.42
CA THR A 30 -16.19 4.62 6.11
C THR A 30 -15.45 5.69 6.89
N ALA A 31 -14.37 5.30 7.59
CA ALA A 31 -13.54 6.22 8.35
C ALA A 31 -12.89 7.27 7.45
N PHE A 32 -12.36 6.93 6.29
CA PHE A 32 -11.79 7.92 5.36
C PHE A 32 -12.83 8.79 4.65
N ARG A 33 -14.04 8.27 4.39
CA ARG A 33 -15.08 9.02 3.66
C ARG A 33 -15.88 9.96 4.56
N TRP A 34 -16.11 9.56 5.81
CA TRP A 34 -17.10 10.19 6.68
C TRP A 34 -16.57 10.56 8.05
N GLN A 35 -15.43 9.99 8.45
CA GLN A 35 -14.75 10.38 9.67
C GLN A 35 -13.50 11.17 9.25
N ASP A 36 -12.94 11.97 10.14
CA ASP A 36 -11.84 12.88 9.80
C ASP A 36 -10.48 12.15 9.63
N CYS A 37 -10.50 10.90 9.15
CA CYS A 37 -9.30 10.15 8.82
C CYS A 37 -8.71 10.66 7.51
N VAL A 38 -7.41 10.94 7.53
CA VAL A 38 -6.65 11.44 6.39
C VAL A 38 -5.27 10.82 6.36
N VAL A 39 -4.68 10.77 5.16
CA VAL A 39 -3.28 10.41 4.97
C VAL A 39 -2.52 11.68 4.62
N PHE A 40 -1.77 12.22 5.58
CA PHE A 40 -0.95 13.40 5.35
C PHE A 40 0.40 13.04 4.72
N GLN A 41 0.78 13.82 3.71
CA GLN A 41 2.16 13.89 3.25
C GLN A 41 2.70 15.27 3.56
N VAL A 42 3.65 15.35 4.49
CA VAL A 42 4.25 16.61 4.95
C VAL A 42 5.70 16.66 4.48
N GLN A 43 6.07 17.74 3.81
CA GLN A 43 7.44 17.98 3.37
C GLN A 43 8.16 18.89 4.36
N LEU A 44 9.31 18.45 4.86
CA LEU A 44 10.10 19.16 5.87
C LEU A 44 11.48 19.50 5.31
N THR A 45 11.88 20.77 5.46
CA THR A 45 13.20 21.28 5.05
C THR A 45 13.82 22.09 6.18
N ARG A 46 15.15 22.22 6.17
CA ARG A 46 15.86 23.03 7.18
C ARG A 46 15.71 24.53 6.95
N GLN A 47 15.48 24.95 5.71
CA GLN A 47 15.32 26.35 5.30
C GLN A 47 14.09 26.50 4.41
N VAL A 48 13.45 27.67 4.45
CA VAL A 48 12.16 27.94 3.78
C VAL A 48 12.29 28.04 2.25
N ASP A 49 13.47 28.44 1.77
CA ASP A 49 13.81 28.65 0.37
C ASP A 49 14.42 27.42 -0.31
N THR A 50 14.50 26.29 0.39
CA THR A 50 15.07 25.03 -0.15
C THR A 50 14.28 24.51 -1.36
N LEU A 51 12.99 24.82 -1.44
CA LEU A 51 12.11 24.33 -2.49
C LEU A 51 11.71 25.45 -3.44
N PRO A 52 11.52 25.16 -4.75
CA PRO A 52 10.93 26.11 -5.66
C PRO A 52 9.54 26.54 -5.19
N ILE A 53 9.18 27.79 -5.50
CA ILE A 53 7.86 28.35 -5.17
C ILE A 53 6.75 27.56 -5.88
N THR A 54 6.99 27.09 -7.11
CA THR A 54 6.08 26.23 -7.85
C THR A 54 6.37 24.75 -7.56
N ARG A 55 5.34 23.90 -7.65
CA ARG A 55 5.43 22.47 -7.31
C ARG A 55 5.69 21.57 -8.51
N ASP A 56 6.15 22.13 -9.63
CA ASP A 56 6.31 21.39 -10.90
C ASP A 56 7.29 20.22 -10.75
N TYR A 57 8.30 20.38 -9.89
CA TYR A 57 9.24 19.32 -9.54
C TYR A 57 8.58 18.06 -8.97
N MET A 58 7.41 18.19 -8.31
CA MET A 58 6.67 17.03 -7.81
C MET A 58 6.06 16.25 -8.97
N LEU A 59 5.50 16.94 -9.97
CA LEU A 59 4.90 16.31 -11.14
C LEU A 59 5.95 15.61 -12.01
N GLU A 60 7.12 16.22 -12.18
CA GLU A 60 8.26 15.59 -12.86
C GLU A 60 8.73 14.33 -12.13
N ALA A 61 8.81 14.39 -10.80
CA ALA A 61 9.17 13.24 -9.97
C ALA A 61 8.12 12.12 -10.09
N GLU A 62 6.82 12.46 -10.04
CA GLU A 62 5.73 11.49 -10.24
C GLU A 62 5.80 10.83 -11.61
N ALA A 63 6.05 11.59 -12.68
CA ALA A 63 6.18 11.06 -14.03
C ALA A 63 7.33 10.04 -14.10
N LYS A 64 8.49 10.40 -13.54
CA LYS A 64 9.66 9.51 -13.47
C LYS A 64 9.37 8.25 -12.65
N LEU A 65 8.67 8.38 -11.53
CA LEU A 65 8.29 7.22 -10.70
C LEU A 65 7.34 6.29 -11.45
N ARG A 66 6.34 6.83 -12.16
CA ARG A 66 5.43 6.03 -12.99
C ARG A 66 6.17 5.29 -14.10
N GLU A 67 7.16 5.92 -14.73
CA GLU A 67 8.00 5.23 -15.72
C GLU A 67 8.80 4.08 -15.12
N LEU A 68 9.36 4.27 -13.91
CA LEU A 68 10.10 3.22 -13.21
C LEU A 68 9.18 2.07 -12.79
N GLU A 69 8.01 2.37 -12.24
CA GLU A 69 7.00 1.35 -11.89
C GLU A 69 6.59 0.55 -13.12
N GLN A 70 6.38 1.20 -14.28
CA GLN A 70 6.07 0.51 -15.53
C GLN A 70 7.21 -0.39 -15.99
N ARG A 71 8.47 0.00 -15.82
CA ARG A 71 9.64 -0.85 -16.11
C ARG A 71 9.71 -2.05 -15.15
N ASP A 72 9.33 -1.87 -13.89
CA ASP A 72 9.37 -2.89 -12.84
C ASP A 72 8.11 -3.79 -12.78
N THR A 73 7.08 -3.53 -13.59
CA THR A 73 5.85 -4.36 -13.65
C THR A 73 6.07 -5.84 -14.04
N VAL A 74 7.31 -6.27 -14.33
CA VAL A 74 7.69 -7.66 -14.58
C VAL A 74 8.59 -8.24 -13.46
N ARG A 75 8.38 -7.86 -12.20
CA ARG A 75 8.86 -8.71 -11.08
C ARG A 75 7.74 -8.92 -10.06
N PRO A 76 7.07 -10.09 -10.07
CA PRO A 76 6.08 -10.37 -9.04
C PRO A 76 6.76 -10.37 -7.68
N ILE A 77 6.15 -9.68 -6.70
CA ILE A 77 6.50 -9.75 -5.28
C ILE A 77 6.04 -11.12 -4.75
N SER A 78 6.63 -12.20 -5.28
CA SER A 78 6.43 -13.56 -4.81
C SER A 78 7.76 -14.29 -4.90
N ALA A 79 8.39 -14.47 -3.74
CA ALA A 79 9.48 -15.40 -3.40
C ALA A 79 10.73 -14.75 -2.77
N SER A 80 10.58 -13.98 -1.69
CA SER A 80 11.72 -13.68 -0.80
C SER A 80 11.44 -13.82 0.69
N ARG A 81 10.24 -14.25 1.10
CA ARG A 81 9.88 -14.39 2.53
C ARG A 81 9.23 -15.72 2.88
N THR A 82 9.71 -16.81 2.31
CA THR A 82 9.21 -18.16 2.67
C THR A 82 10.33 -19.16 2.98
N GLU A 83 11.57 -18.93 2.58
CA GLU A 83 12.69 -19.80 2.96
C GLU A 83 13.35 -19.38 4.28
N ALA A 84 13.53 -18.07 4.53
CA ALA A 84 14.15 -17.58 5.76
C ALA A 84 13.31 -17.87 7.02
N ASP A 85 11.97 -17.83 6.93
CA ASP A 85 11.08 -18.13 8.05
C ASP A 85 10.93 -19.64 8.32
N ARG A 86 11.26 -20.49 7.34
CA ARG A 86 11.18 -21.96 7.47
C ARG A 86 12.42 -22.56 8.12
N GLN A 87 13.57 -21.93 7.96
CA GLN A 87 14.88 -22.42 8.46
C GLN A 87 15.19 -21.97 9.90
N ALA A 88 14.42 -21.04 10.47
CA ALA A 88 14.57 -20.59 11.86
C ALA A 88 13.68 -21.36 12.86
N ALA A 89 12.91 -22.36 12.39
CA ALA A 89 11.98 -23.15 13.20
C ALA A 89 12.37 -24.64 13.30
N GLU A 90 13.55 -25.03 12.82
CA GLU A 90 14.20 -26.34 13.05
C GLU A 90 15.48 -26.13 13.88
#